data_AF-A0A932DFQ4-F1
#
_entry.id   AF-A0A932DFQ4-F1
#
_cell.length_a   1.000
_cell.length_b   1.000
_cell.length_c   1.000
_cell.angle_alpha   90.00
_cell.angle_beta   90.00
_cell.angle_gamma   90.00
#
_symmetry.space_group_name_H-M   'P 1'
#
loop_
_entity.id
_entity.type
_entity.pdbx_description
1 polymer ?
#
loop_
_entity_poly.entity_id
_entity_poly.type
_entity_poly.pdbx_seq_one_letter_code
_entity_poly.pdbx_strand_id
1 'polypeptide(L)'
;MKTRDIALSTVSAIARGSSRTGTQHYSIVSLLLLLLLLLLDAGHNSCAQTPTQVVAWGDNASGQCGVPEGLTDAIMVSAGDEHSVALLRDGTVVAWGGNSYGQTDVPNGLSGVVAVAAGGAHTLALRGDGTVVAWGNNDYGQCDVPVGLRDVVQVAAGAGSLALKADGTVVGWGNIWWGESSPPSGLTDVVAVAIGGLALKADGTVVGWAQWQSTPAGLTEVVAIALRDQHGLALKQDGTVIQWGGWGGTVPEGLSDVVAVAAGGYYPAGDHSLALKADGTVVAWGWNGHGQTDIPNGLSGVVALAAGGAHSLAIVGAEMAPELRVPAAVERVLPVGLGLTLWAPAVGSLPLSYQWYRDGQVIVGATTAVLDLPHVQMADAGTYSVEVSNAFGSVRSEVGQMEVVGNGVIAWGNNSSGQCNVPAGLIDVVSVAAGALHSVA
;
A
#
# COMPACT_ATOMS: atom_id res chain seq x y z
N MET A 1 -13.70 1.84 -30.77
CA MET A 1 -14.41 2.67 -31.79
C MET A 1 -15.32 1.85 -32.71
N LYS A 2 -14.90 0.74 -33.33
CA LYS A 2 -15.74 0.01 -34.31
C LYS A 2 -17.00 -0.70 -33.76
N THR A 3 -17.06 -1.03 -32.47
CA THR A 3 -18.25 -1.67 -31.85
C THR A 3 -19.36 -0.66 -31.51
N ARG A 4 -18.99 0.61 -31.31
CA ARG A 4 -19.87 1.72 -30.91
C ARG A 4 -20.76 2.17 -32.07
N ASP A 5 -20.25 2.14 -33.30
CA ASP A 5 -21.01 2.53 -34.51
C ASP A 5 -22.05 1.47 -34.94
N ILE A 6 -21.79 0.19 -34.67
CA ILE A 6 -22.71 -0.90 -35.03
C ILE A 6 -23.96 -0.89 -34.13
N ALA A 7 -23.80 -0.62 -32.83
CA ALA A 7 -24.91 -0.51 -31.87
C ALA A 7 -25.81 0.70 -32.17
N LEU A 8 -25.22 1.87 -32.45
CA LEU A 8 -25.96 3.09 -32.81
C LEU A 8 -26.72 2.96 -34.14
N SER A 9 -26.16 2.27 -35.14
CA SER A 9 -26.86 2.08 -36.43
C SER A 9 -28.05 1.11 -36.33
N THR A 10 -27.94 0.08 -35.48
CA THR A 10 -28.99 -0.94 -35.31
C THR A 10 -30.20 -0.38 -34.55
N VAL A 11 -29.96 0.47 -33.55
CA VAL A 11 -31.03 1.15 -32.78
C VAL A 11 -31.72 2.24 -33.63
N SER A 12 -30.98 2.95 -34.48
CA SER A 12 -31.57 3.92 -35.43
C SER A 12 -32.45 3.23 -36.50
N ALA A 13 -32.16 1.97 -36.86
CA ALA A 13 -32.96 1.20 -37.81
C ALA A 13 -34.29 0.70 -37.20
N ILE A 14 -34.30 0.32 -35.93
CA ILE A 14 -35.51 -0.14 -35.22
C ILE A 14 -36.48 1.03 -34.95
N ALA A 15 -35.97 2.23 -34.67
CA ALA A 15 -36.79 3.42 -34.43
C ALA A 15 -37.48 4.00 -35.69
N ARG A 16 -37.03 3.65 -36.90
CA ARG A 16 -37.62 4.14 -38.17
C ARG A 16 -38.81 3.33 -38.68
N GLY A 17 -39.16 2.24 -38.00
CA GLY A 17 -40.22 1.33 -38.42
C GLY A 17 -41.58 1.63 -37.81
N SER A 18 -42.16 2.82 -37.99
CA SER A 18 -43.63 3.07 -37.98
C SER A 18 -43.98 4.58 -37.85
N SER A 19 -44.08 5.30 -38.96
CA SER A 19 -45.26 6.13 -39.29
C SER A 19 -45.09 6.76 -40.69
N ARG A 20 -46.16 6.76 -41.49
CA ARG A 20 -46.17 7.25 -42.88
C ARG A 20 -46.64 8.70 -43.01
N THR A 21 -46.48 9.52 -41.96
CA THR A 21 -46.91 10.92 -41.94
C THR A 21 -45.86 11.74 -41.18
N GLY A 22 -45.32 12.77 -41.84
CA GLY A 22 -44.08 13.46 -41.48
C GLY A 22 -44.09 14.30 -40.19
N THR A 23 -44.21 13.64 -39.04
CA THR A 23 -43.91 14.22 -37.73
C THR A 23 -43.17 13.16 -36.91
N GLN A 24 -41.92 13.43 -36.53
CA GLN A 24 -41.08 12.50 -35.76
C GLN A 24 -41.62 12.39 -34.32
N HIS A 25 -42.55 11.46 -34.08
CA HIS A 25 -42.99 11.13 -32.73
C HIS A 25 -42.15 9.97 -32.20
N TYR A 26 -41.19 10.28 -31.32
CA TYR A 26 -40.53 9.26 -30.51
C TYR A 26 -41.56 8.64 -29.57
N SER A 27 -41.81 7.33 -29.69
CA SER A 27 -42.70 6.62 -28.76
C SER A 27 -42.13 6.72 -27.34
N ILE A 28 -43.00 6.90 -26.34
CA ILE A 28 -42.62 6.91 -24.91
C ILE A 28 -41.80 5.66 -24.56
N VAL A 29 -42.07 4.53 -25.22
CA VAL A 29 -41.32 3.27 -25.05
C VAL A 29 -39.89 3.38 -25.58
N SER A 30 -39.66 4.07 -26.71
CA SER A 30 -38.32 4.30 -27.27
C SER A 30 -37.51 5.31 -26.43
N LEU A 31 -38.17 6.30 -25.85
CA LEU A 31 -37.54 7.25 -24.93
C LEU A 31 -37.20 6.59 -23.59
N LEU A 32 -38.08 5.73 -23.06
CA LEU A 32 -37.80 4.94 -21.86
C LEU A 32 -36.70 3.90 -22.09
N LEU A 33 -36.63 3.26 -23.26
CA LEU A 33 -35.57 2.28 -23.55
C LEU A 33 -34.21 2.97 -23.74
N LEU A 34 -34.17 4.16 -24.34
CA LEU A 34 -32.95 4.98 -24.44
C LEU A 34 -32.50 5.50 -23.07
N LEU A 35 -33.45 5.92 -22.22
CA LEU A 35 -33.19 6.33 -20.84
C LEU A 35 -32.73 5.13 -19.99
N LEU A 36 -33.32 3.95 -20.19
CA LEU A 36 -32.93 2.70 -19.53
C LEU A 36 -31.55 2.22 -19.99
N LEU A 37 -31.20 2.35 -21.27
CA LEU A 37 -29.86 2.08 -21.78
C LEU A 37 -28.82 3.08 -21.25
N LEU A 38 -29.17 4.37 -21.11
CA LEU A 38 -28.33 5.37 -20.43
C LEU A 38 -28.18 5.08 -18.92
N LEU A 39 -29.21 4.51 -18.29
CA LEU A 39 -29.19 4.10 -16.88
C LEU A 39 -28.48 2.75 -16.66
N LEU A 40 -28.45 1.86 -17.65
CA LEU A 40 -27.64 0.63 -17.60
C LEU A 40 -26.15 0.91 -17.91
N ASP A 41 -25.83 1.91 -18.74
CA ASP A 41 -24.45 2.41 -18.89
C ASP A 41 -23.95 3.11 -17.61
N ALA A 42 -24.86 3.66 -16.78
CA ALA A 42 -24.49 4.19 -15.45
C ALA A 42 -24.12 3.08 -14.44
N GLY A 43 -24.35 1.81 -14.79
CA GLY A 43 -24.02 0.64 -13.95
C GLY A 43 -22.63 0.05 -14.20
N HIS A 44 -21.88 0.51 -15.22
CA HIS A 44 -20.52 0.05 -15.48
C HIS A 44 -19.61 1.23 -15.86
N ASN A 45 -18.84 1.68 -14.87
CA ASN A 45 -17.62 2.50 -14.98
C ASN A 45 -17.81 3.96 -15.44
N SER A 46 -18.15 4.83 -14.49
CA SER A 46 -17.32 6.00 -14.10
C SER A 46 -18.20 6.97 -13.30
N CYS A 47 -18.31 6.76 -11.98
CA CYS A 47 -18.60 7.88 -11.11
C CYS A 47 -17.45 8.87 -11.33
N ALA A 48 -17.76 10.09 -11.80
CA ALA A 48 -16.75 11.14 -11.93
C ALA A 48 -16.24 11.43 -10.52
N GLN A 49 -15.11 10.81 -10.16
CA GLN A 49 -14.49 11.04 -8.86
C GLN A 49 -13.97 12.47 -8.84
N THR A 50 -14.18 13.14 -7.72
CA THR A 50 -13.63 14.46 -7.47
C THR A 50 -12.10 14.40 -7.57
N PRO A 51 -11.47 15.33 -8.31
CA PRO A 51 -10.02 15.38 -8.40
C PRO A 51 -9.43 15.64 -7.02
N THR A 52 -8.47 14.84 -6.62
CA THR A 52 -7.74 15.06 -5.37
C THR A 52 -6.73 16.19 -5.54
N GLN A 53 -6.40 16.86 -4.44
CA GLN A 53 -5.40 17.93 -4.39
C GLN A 53 -4.36 17.66 -3.32
N VAL A 54 -3.11 18.07 -3.57
CA VAL A 54 -2.04 18.04 -2.58
C VAL A 54 -1.94 19.39 -1.89
N VAL A 55 -1.92 19.37 -0.57
CA VAL A 55 -1.66 20.53 0.28
C VAL A 55 -0.36 20.29 1.01
N ALA A 56 0.54 21.28 1.02
CA ALA A 56 1.83 21.21 1.70
C ALA A 56 2.02 22.42 2.62
N TRP A 57 2.62 22.22 3.79
CA TRP A 57 2.93 23.28 4.75
C TRP A 57 4.17 22.94 5.59
N GLY A 58 4.80 23.96 6.18
CA GLY A 58 6.06 23.85 6.89
C GLY A 58 7.22 24.53 6.15
N ASP A 59 8.42 23.97 6.27
CA ASP A 59 9.62 24.50 5.61
C ASP A 59 9.50 24.46 4.09
N ASN A 60 9.95 25.53 3.45
CA ASN A 60 9.94 25.65 1.99
C ASN A 60 11.25 26.20 1.43
N ALA A 61 12.35 26.11 2.18
CA ALA A 61 13.65 26.65 1.75
C ALA A 61 14.16 26.02 0.44
N SER A 62 13.80 24.77 0.18
CA SER A 62 14.16 24.01 -1.02
C SER A 62 13.00 23.90 -2.02
N GLY A 63 11.86 24.54 -1.76
CA GLY A 63 10.66 24.42 -2.60
C GLY A 63 9.79 23.19 -2.33
N GLN A 64 10.03 22.44 -1.26
CA GLN A 64 9.32 21.20 -0.92
C GLN A 64 7.82 21.41 -0.58
N CYS A 65 7.42 22.60 -0.14
CA CYS A 65 6.00 22.96 -0.03
C CYS A 65 5.43 23.59 -1.32
N GLY A 66 6.25 23.83 -2.33
CA GLY A 66 5.86 24.39 -3.62
C GLY A 66 5.17 23.36 -4.52
N VAL A 67 3.97 22.92 -4.15
CA VAL A 67 3.17 21.96 -4.94
C VAL A 67 3.04 22.47 -6.39
N PRO A 68 3.42 21.67 -7.41
CA PRO A 68 3.34 22.07 -8.81
C PRO A 68 1.93 22.52 -9.22
N GLU A 69 1.86 23.58 -10.02
CA GLU A 69 0.59 24.10 -10.53
C GLU A 69 -0.15 23.04 -11.36
N GLY A 70 -1.45 22.86 -11.07
CA GLY A 70 -2.29 21.90 -11.79
C GLY A 70 -2.09 20.43 -11.38
N LEU A 71 -1.32 20.14 -10.32
CA LEU A 71 -1.20 18.79 -9.78
C LEU A 71 -2.55 18.37 -9.16
N THR A 72 -3.25 17.47 -9.84
CA THR A 72 -4.50 16.83 -9.39
C THR A 72 -4.39 15.32 -9.46
N ASP A 73 -5.37 14.62 -8.88
CA ASP A 73 -5.48 13.15 -8.96
C ASP A 73 -4.30 12.42 -8.29
N ALA A 74 -3.65 13.09 -7.35
CA ALA A 74 -2.68 12.47 -6.45
C ALA A 74 -3.38 11.46 -5.54
N ILE A 75 -2.83 10.26 -5.50
CA ILE A 75 -3.38 9.14 -4.74
C ILE A 75 -2.46 8.68 -3.62
N MET A 76 -1.21 9.12 -3.64
CA MET A 76 -0.22 8.90 -2.59
C MET A 76 0.76 10.07 -2.60
N VAL A 77 1.22 10.44 -1.41
CA VAL A 77 2.28 11.41 -1.19
C VAL A 77 3.34 10.80 -0.29
N SER A 78 4.59 11.15 -0.52
CA SER A 78 5.72 10.84 0.34
C SER A 78 6.58 12.08 0.48
N ALA A 79 7.11 12.30 1.68
CA ALA A 79 7.86 13.49 2.03
C ALA A 79 9.26 13.08 2.51
N GLY A 80 10.29 13.51 1.76
CA GLY A 80 11.68 13.36 2.16
C GLY A 80 12.14 14.51 3.06
N ASP A 81 13.45 14.74 3.17
CA ASP A 81 13.97 15.84 4.00
C ASP A 81 13.65 17.20 3.35
N GLU A 82 14.01 17.31 2.07
CA GLU A 82 13.95 18.55 1.30
C GLU A 82 13.17 18.42 -0.01
N HIS A 83 12.51 17.28 -0.24
CA HIS A 83 11.72 17.04 -1.45
C HIS A 83 10.42 16.31 -1.13
N SER A 84 9.47 16.40 -2.04
CA SER A 84 8.17 15.75 -1.96
C SER A 84 7.89 14.99 -3.25
N VAL A 85 7.12 13.91 -3.12
CA VAL A 85 6.79 13.02 -4.22
C VAL A 85 5.30 12.72 -4.15
N ALA A 86 4.61 12.84 -5.28
CA ALA A 86 3.24 12.39 -5.47
C ALA A 86 3.20 11.27 -6.51
N LEU A 87 2.37 10.26 -6.25
CA LEU A 87 1.93 9.29 -7.24
C LEU A 87 0.52 9.67 -7.69
N LEU A 88 0.33 9.84 -8.98
CA LEU A 88 -0.97 10.13 -9.58
C LEU A 88 -1.71 8.84 -9.94
N ARG A 89 -3.04 8.94 -10.09
CA ARG A 89 -3.92 7.81 -10.39
C ARG A 89 -3.54 7.03 -11.66
N ASP A 90 -2.94 7.69 -12.65
CA ASP A 90 -2.49 7.06 -13.89
C ASP A 90 -1.11 6.35 -13.77
N GLY A 91 -0.53 6.33 -12.58
CA GLY A 91 0.79 5.76 -12.31
C GLY A 91 1.96 6.72 -12.56
N THR A 92 1.69 7.98 -12.91
CA THR A 92 2.72 9.02 -13.07
C THR A 92 3.28 9.42 -11.70
N VAL A 93 4.61 9.53 -11.62
CA VAL A 93 5.30 10.07 -10.44
C VAL A 93 5.68 11.53 -10.71
N VAL A 94 5.34 12.41 -9.78
CA VAL A 94 5.74 13.82 -9.79
C VAL A 94 6.55 14.10 -8.54
N ALA A 95 7.76 14.63 -8.70
CA ALA A 95 8.64 15.00 -7.59
C ALA A 95 9.02 16.49 -7.68
N TRP A 96 9.10 17.17 -6.54
CA TRP A 96 9.45 18.59 -6.46
C TRP A 96 10.19 18.92 -5.16
N GLY A 97 10.83 20.09 -5.12
CA GLY A 97 11.67 20.54 -4.01
C GLY A 97 13.16 20.50 -4.34
N GLY A 98 13.98 20.22 -3.33
CA GLY A 98 15.43 20.18 -3.44
C GLY A 98 15.90 19.06 -4.37
N ASN A 99 16.85 19.37 -5.25
CA ASN A 99 17.33 18.46 -6.30
C ASN A 99 18.86 18.37 -6.40
N SER A 100 19.58 18.67 -5.32
CA SER A 100 21.05 18.72 -5.33
C SER A 100 21.70 17.36 -5.67
N TYR A 101 20.97 16.25 -5.54
CA TYR A 101 21.42 14.89 -5.83
C TYR A 101 20.60 14.22 -6.94
N GLY A 102 19.74 14.96 -7.64
CA GLY A 102 18.84 14.40 -8.65
C GLY A 102 17.61 13.67 -8.08
N GLN A 103 17.28 13.86 -6.79
CA GLN A 103 16.14 13.18 -6.15
C GLN A 103 14.77 13.56 -6.74
N THR A 104 14.66 14.70 -7.42
CA THR A 104 13.43 15.05 -8.17
C THR A 104 13.51 14.74 -9.66
N ASP A 105 14.64 14.21 -10.15
CA ASP A 105 14.83 13.84 -11.56
C ASP A 105 14.19 12.47 -11.83
N VAL A 106 12.86 12.44 -11.90
CA VAL A 106 12.08 11.21 -12.15
C VAL A 106 12.60 10.50 -13.42
N PRO A 107 13.00 9.21 -13.34
CA PRO A 107 13.56 8.49 -14.48
C PRO A 107 12.64 8.46 -15.70
N ASN A 108 13.21 8.76 -16.87
CA ASN A 108 12.49 8.71 -18.14
C ASN A 108 11.90 7.31 -18.40
N GLY A 109 10.61 7.25 -18.73
CA GLY A 109 9.92 5.99 -19.02
C GLY A 109 9.52 5.19 -17.78
N LEU A 110 9.61 5.76 -16.58
CA LEU A 110 9.02 5.16 -15.39
C LEU A 110 7.49 5.06 -15.55
N SER A 111 6.96 3.86 -15.40
CA SER A 111 5.53 3.56 -15.56
C SER A 111 5.13 2.37 -14.71
N GLY A 112 3.83 2.21 -14.47
CA GLY A 112 3.30 1.08 -13.67
C GLY A 112 3.71 1.16 -12.20
N VAL A 113 3.94 2.37 -11.69
CA VAL A 113 4.26 2.62 -10.28
C VAL A 113 2.98 2.50 -9.45
N VAL A 114 3.09 1.79 -8.31
CA VAL A 114 1.98 1.56 -7.37
C VAL A 114 2.26 2.13 -5.98
N ALA A 115 3.53 2.41 -5.66
CA ALA A 115 3.90 3.12 -4.44
C ALA A 115 5.22 3.90 -4.61
N VAL A 116 5.39 4.93 -3.79
CA VAL A 116 6.59 5.78 -3.74
C VAL A 116 7.05 5.97 -2.31
N ALA A 117 8.37 6.12 -2.10
CA ALA A 117 8.95 6.49 -0.82
C ALA A 117 10.08 7.51 -1.03
N ALA A 118 10.09 8.58 -0.25
CA ALA A 118 11.08 9.65 -0.28
C ALA A 118 11.95 9.60 0.97
N GLY A 119 13.26 9.43 0.80
CA GLY A 119 14.26 9.46 1.87
C GLY A 119 14.91 10.84 2.01
N GLY A 120 16.09 10.88 2.61
CA GLY A 120 16.78 12.16 2.85
C GLY A 120 17.10 12.92 1.55
N ALA A 121 17.72 12.22 0.60
CA ALA A 121 18.08 12.76 -0.71
C ALA A 121 17.95 11.73 -1.84
N HIS A 122 17.09 10.72 -1.66
CA HIS A 122 16.79 9.71 -2.68
C HIS A 122 15.31 9.35 -2.69
N THR A 123 14.86 8.72 -3.76
CA THR A 123 13.47 8.31 -3.95
C THR A 123 13.41 6.87 -4.45
N LEU A 124 12.43 6.13 -3.96
CA LEU A 124 12.08 4.78 -4.40
C LEU A 124 10.71 4.79 -5.07
N ALA A 125 10.56 4.03 -6.15
CA ALA A 125 9.29 3.69 -6.75
C ALA A 125 9.13 2.17 -6.80
N LEU A 126 8.02 1.67 -6.25
CA LEU A 126 7.59 0.29 -6.38
C LEU A 126 6.70 0.16 -7.61
N ARG A 127 7.04 -0.76 -8.51
CA ARG A 127 6.21 -1.10 -9.68
C ARG A 127 5.24 -2.23 -9.35
N GLY A 128 4.12 -2.27 -10.05
CA GLY A 128 3.09 -3.30 -9.90
C GLY A 128 3.55 -4.72 -10.24
N ASP A 129 4.71 -4.88 -10.89
CA ASP A 129 5.36 -6.17 -11.13
C ASP A 129 6.25 -6.64 -9.95
N GLY A 130 6.24 -5.91 -8.82
CA GLY A 130 7.01 -6.26 -7.63
C GLY A 130 8.50 -5.89 -7.69
N THR A 131 8.91 -5.08 -8.68
CA THR A 131 10.28 -4.56 -8.79
C THR A 131 10.41 -3.12 -8.30
N VAL A 132 11.63 -2.71 -7.91
CA VAL A 132 11.91 -1.39 -7.34
C VAL A 132 12.83 -0.59 -8.27
N VAL A 133 12.55 0.69 -8.43
CA VAL A 133 13.42 1.68 -9.08
C VAL A 133 13.83 2.71 -8.04
N ALA A 134 15.11 3.08 -8.00
CA ALA A 134 15.65 4.06 -7.07
C ALA A 134 16.47 5.13 -7.81
N TRP A 135 16.40 6.38 -7.37
CA TRP A 135 17.17 7.49 -7.92
C TRP A 135 17.46 8.57 -6.86
N GLY A 136 18.40 9.47 -7.15
CA GLY A 136 18.90 10.48 -6.22
C GLY A 136 20.29 10.13 -5.67
N ASN A 137 20.57 10.58 -4.44
CA ASN A 137 21.83 10.35 -3.74
C ASN A 137 22.15 8.86 -3.65
N ASN A 138 23.38 8.47 -4.01
CA ASN A 138 23.85 7.09 -3.94
C ASN A 138 25.19 6.93 -3.20
N ASP A 139 25.56 7.86 -2.31
CA ASP A 139 26.88 7.88 -1.67
C ASP A 139 27.17 6.63 -0.82
N TYR A 140 26.10 5.97 -0.31
CA TYR A 140 26.19 4.71 0.44
C TYR A 140 25.49 3.54 -0.26
N GLY A 141 25.15 3.66 -1.54
CA GLY A 141 24.46 2.60 -2.27
C GLY A 141 22.94 2.54 -2.06
N GLN A 142 22.29 3.58 -1.52
CA GLN A 142 20.81 3.61 -1.35
C GLN A 142 20.03 3.45 -2.66
N CYS A 143 20.60 3.83 -3.80
CA CYS A 143 20.01 3.62 -5.12
C CYS A 143 20.45 2.30 -5.78
N ASP A 144 21.36 1.54 -5.17
CA ASP A 144 21.83 0.24 -5.68
C ASP A 144 20.87 -0.89 -5.31
N VAL A 145 19.70 -0.91 -5.97
CA VAL A 145 18.68 -1.94 -5.74
C VAL A 145 19.28 -3.35 -5.87
N PRO A 146 19.17 -4.23 -4.84
CA PRO A 146 19.78 -5.54 -4.84
C PRO A 146 19.40 -6.39 -6.06
N VAL A 147 20.40 -7.03 -6.67
CA VAL A 147 20.20 -7.90 -7.83
C VAL A 147 19.26 -9.05 -7.47
N GLY A 148 18.20 -9.23 -8.27
CA GLY A 148 17.21 -10.29 -8.07
C GLY A 148 16.11 -9.95 -7.07
N LEU A 149 16.09 -8.75 -6.48
CA LEU A 149 14.96 -8.30 -5.66
C LEU A 149 13.67 -8.26 -6.48
N ARG A 150 12.68 -9.03 -6.05
CA ARG A 150 11.36 -9.22 -6.68
C ARG A 150 10.32 -9.49 -5.61
N ASP A 151 9.05 -9.51 -6.03
CA ASP A 151 7.91 -9.77 -5.16
C ASP A 151 7.80 -8.77 -4.00
N VAL A 152 8.27 -7.55 -4.23
CA VAL A 152 8.20 -6.45 -3.26
C VAL A 152 6.76 -5.96 -3.19
N VAL A 153 6.26 -5.79 -1.97
CA VAL A 153 4.91 -5.27 -1.70
C VAL A 153 4.95 -3.89 -1.04
N GLN A 154 6.05 -3.51 -0.39
CA GLN A 154 6.21 -2.18 0.19
C GLN A 154 7.67 -1.73 0.12
N VAL A 155 7.88 -0.41 -0.03
CA VAL A 155 9.19 0.24 0.05
C VAL A 155 9.17 1.34 1.11
N ALA A 156 10.31 1.55 1.78
CA ALA A 156 10.53 2.67 2.70
C ALA A 156 11.93 3.26 2.48
N ALA A 157 12.04 4.58 2.56
CA ALA A 157 13.28 5.32 2.27
C ALA A 157 13.61 6.27 3.42
N GLY A 158 14.78 6.11 4.03
CA GLY A 158 15.30 6.94 5.13
C GLY A 158 16.75 7.35 4.86
N ALA A 159 17.65 7.09 5.81
CA ALA A 159 19.10 7.18 5.56
C ALA A 159 19.57 6.12 4.55
N GLY A 160 18.97 4.92 4.61
CA GLY A 160 19.07 3.85 3.61
C GLY A 160 17.70 3.49 3.04
N SER A 161 17.59 2.29 2.47
CA SER A 161 16.37 1.81 1.81
C SER A 161 15.94 0.47 2.38
N LEU A 162 14.62 0.24 2.45
CA LEU A 162 13.99 -1.00 2.86
C LEU A 162 12.95 -1.44 1.82
N ALA A 163 12.83 -2.74 1.63
CA ALA A 163 11.76 -3.39 0.88
C ALA A 163 11.17 -4.53 1.70
N LEU A 164 9.85 -4.59 1.78
CA LEU A 164 9.10 -5.73 2.28
C LEU A 164 8.69 -6.60 1.10
N LYS A 165 9.06 -7.88 1.15
CA LYS A 165 8.61 -8.90 0.19
C LYS A 165 7.28 -9.49 0.63
N ALA A 166 6.54 -10.06 -0.33
CA ALA A 166 5.25 -10.68 -0.07
C ALA A 166 5.28 -11.91 0.86
N ASP A 167 6.46 -12.50 1.06
CA ASP A 167 6.72 -13.61 1.98
C ASP A 167 7.04 -13.13 3.42
N GLY A 168 6.91 -11.83 3.69
CA GLY A 168 7.21 -11.22 5.00
C GLY A 168 8.70 -10.94 5.23
N THR A 169 9.58 -11.24 4.26
CA THR A 169 11.01 -10.93 4.36
C THR A 169 11.26 -9.43 4.18
N VAL A 170 12.06 -8.84 5.06
CA VAL A 170 12.55 -7.46 4.92
C VAL A 170 13.96 -7.46 4.35
N VAL A 171 14.17 -6.73 3.25
CA VAL A 171 15.48 -6.53 2.62
C VAL A 171 15.87 -5.07 2.79
N GLY A 172 17.04 -4.81 3.36
CA GLY A 172 17.60 -3.46 3.49
C GLY A 172 18.91 -3.30 2.73
N TRP A 173 19.14 -2.10 2.20
CA TRP A 173 20.37 -1.70 1.50
C TRP A 173 20.65 -0.20 1.67
N GLY A 174 21.83 0.25 1.25
CA GLY A 174 22.26 1.65 1.42
C GLY A 174 22.99 1.90 2.73
N ASN A 175 22.73 3.05 3.36
CA ASN A 175 23.42 3.46 4.58
C ASN A 175 23.09 2.58 5.80
N ILE A 176 24.09 1.82 6.27
CA ILE A 176 24.01 0.90 7.42
C ILE A 176 24.59 1.47 8.72
N TRP A 177 25.05 2.73 8.76
CA TRP A 177 25.82 3.25 9.90
C TRP A 177 25.10 3.16 11.24
N TRP A 178 23.78 3.32 11.23
CA TRP A 178 22.94 3.21 12.43
C TRP A 178 22.13 1.92 12.48
N GLY A 179 22.36 1.00 11.53
CA GLY A 179 21.66 -0.28 11.40
C GLY A 179 20.24 -0.18 10.85
N GLU A 180 19.77 1.00 10.42
CA GLU A 180 18.40 1.20 9.93
C GLU A 180 18.05 0.30 8.74
N SER A 181 18.98 0.19 7.78
CA SER A 181 18.85 -0.70 6.62
C SER A 181 19.41 -2.11 6.86
N SER A 182 19.60 -2.51 8.12
CA SER A 182 20.13 -3.82 8.51
C SER A 182 19.07 -4.62 9.29
N PRO A 183 18.00 -5.11 8.62
CA PRO A 183 16.96 -5.88 9.31
C PRO A 183 17.55 -7.12 10.00
N PRO A 184 17.05 -7.50 11.19
CA PRO A 184 17.53 -8.66 11.92
C PRO A 184 17.41 -9.95 11.12
N SER A 185 18.39 -10.84 11.23
CA SER A 185 18.28 -12.18 10.66
C SER A 185 17.14 -12.94 11.33
N GLY A 186 16.27 -13.56 10.51
CA GLY A 186 15.12 -14.31 11.01
C GLY A 186 13.89 -13.47 11.36
N LEU A 187 13.86 -12.18 11.00
CA LEU A 187 12.63 -11.40 11.02
C LEU A 187 11.65 -11.95 9.97
N THR A 188 10.52 -12.49 10.44
CA THR A 188 9.45 -13.08 9.62
C THR A 188 8.11 -12.44 9.96
N ASP A 189 7.07 -12.76 9.18
CA ASP A 189 5.68 -12.35 9.42
C ASP A 189 5.49 -10.84 9.50
N VAL A 190 6.32 -10.10 8.75
CA VAL A 190 6.24 -8.64 8.67
C VAL A 190 5.17 -8.24 7.66
N VAL A 191 4.31 -7.31 8.08
CA VAL A 191 3.20 -6.79 7.28
C VAL A 191 3.34 -5.31 6.94
N ALA A 192 4.19 -4.58 7.65
CA ALA A 192 4.60 -3.24 7.27
C ALA A 192 6.01 -2.91 7.76
N VAL A 193 6.71 -2.08 7.01
CA VAL A 193 8.00 -1.48 7.40
C VAL A 193 7.89 0.03 7.41
N ALA A 194 8.61 0.67 8.34
CA ALA A 194 8.82 2.10 8.35
C ALA A 194 10.31 2.42 8.32
N ILE A 195 10.63 3.65 7.94
CA ILE A 195 11.99 4.19 7.92
C ILE A 195 12.62 4.09 9.33
N GLY A 196 13.96 4.17 9.43
CA GLY A 196 14.68 4.09 10.71
C GLY A 196 14.62 2.72 11.42
N GLY A 197 14.33 1.67 10.66
CA GLY A 197 14.46 0.28 11.11
C GLY A 197 13.36 -0.19 12.06
N LEU A 198 12.10 -0.05 11.62
CA LEU A 198 10.90 -0.48 12.34
C LEU A 198 10.04 -1.40 11.46
N ALA A 199 9.49 -2.47 12.03
CA ALA A 199 8.57 -3.38 11.38
C ALA A 199 7.35 -3.66 12.26
N LEU A 200 6.20 -3.80 11.61
CA LEU A 200 4.96 -4.30 12.17
C LEU A 200 4.80 -5.75 11.76
N LYS A 201 4.57 -6.63 12.72
CA LYS A 201 4.25 -8.03 12.50
C LYS A 201 2.74 -8.24 12.38
N ALA A 202 2.35 -9.34 11.73
CA ALA A 202 0.96 -9.69 11.51
C ALA A 202 0.14 -9.90 12.79
N ASP A 203 0.78 -10.32 13.87
CA ASP A 203 0.17 -10.46 15.20
C ASP A 203 -0.06 -9.11 15.92
N GLY A 204 0.23 -7.99 15.24
CA GLY A 204 0.11 -6.64 15.77
C GLY A 204 1.25 -6.21 16.68
N THR A 205 2.35 -6.99 16.76
CA THR A 205 3.56 -6.61 17.50
C THR A 205 4.50 -5.75 16.67
N VAL A 206 5.29 -4.90 17.32
CA VAL A 206 6.22 -3.97 16.66
C VAL A 206 7.67 -4.32 17.03
N VAL A 207 8.55 -4.38 16.03
CA VAL A 207 9.96 -4.69 16.17
C VAL A 207 10.79 -3.53 15.63
N GLY A 208 11.59 -2.89 16.48
CA GLY A 208 12.63 -1.93 16.06
C GLY A 208 14.02 -2.52 16.27
N TRP A 209 14.96 -2.22 15.37
CA TRP A 209 16.32 -2.81 15.40
C TRP A 209 17.48 -1.83 15.25
N ALA A 210 17.24 -0.60 14.79
CA ALA A 210 18.30 0.39 14.66
C ALA A 210 18.91 0.75 16.03
N GLN A 211 20.16 1.21 16.05
CA GLN A 211 20.95 1.42 17.29
C GLN A 211 20.26 2.28 18.36
N TRP A 212 19.39 3.19 17.94
CA TRP A 212 18.70 4.14 18.82
C TRP A 212 17.20 3.88 18.95
N GLN A 213 16.70 2.76 18.44
CA GLN A 213 15.31 2.35 18.60
C GLN A 213 15.04 1.98 20.06
N SER A 214 14.04 2.64 20.64
CA SER A 214 13.52 2.37 21.99
C SER A 214 12.07 1.90 21.93
N THR A 215 11.76 1.03 20.96
CA THR A 215 10.40 0.49 20.76
C THR A 215 9.84 -0.04 22.08
N PRO A 216 8.65 0.43 22.53
CA PRO A 216 8.07 0.01 23.78
C PRO A 216 7.80 -1.49 23.79
N ALA A 217 8.19 -2.16 24.88
CA ALA A 217 7.92 -3.58 25.05
C ALA A 217 6.41 -3.83 25.22
N GLY A 218 5.90 -4.90 24.61
CA GLY A 218 4.51 -5.33 24.77
C GLY A 218 3.48 -4.58 23.93
N LEU A 219 3.90 -3.75 22.95
CA LEU A 219 2.98 -3.22 21.95
C LEU A 219 2.34 -4.38 21.18
N THR A 220 1.01 -4.38 21.15
CA THR A 220 0.14 -5.35 20.51
C THR A 220 -1.06 -4.63 19.91
N GLU A 221 -1.81 -5.30 19.03
CA GLU A 221 -2.98 -4.72 18.35
C GLU A 221 -2.63 -3.46 17.53
N VAL A 222 -1.37 -3.33 17.10
CA VAL A 222 -0.91 -2.25 16.24
C VAL A 222 -1.33 -2.53 14.79
N VAL A 223 -1.86 -1.52 14.12
CA VAL A 223 -2.34 -1.60 12.73
C VAL A 223 -1.57 -0.67 11.78
N ALA A 224 -0.87 0.33 12.30
CA ALA A 224 0.04 1.15 11.52
C ALA A 224 1.21 1.65 12.38
N ILE A 225 2.34 1.87 11.72
CA ILE A 225 3.57 2.39 12.33
C ILE A 225 4.08 3.57 11.51
N ALA A 226 4.66 4.56 12.18
CA ALA A 226 5.45 5.61 11.57
C ALA A 226 6.67 5.88 12.45
N LEU A 227 7.79 6.22 11.83
CA LEU A 227 9.01 6.55 12.55
C LEU A 227 9.77 7.62 11.78
N ARG A 228 10.44 8.50 12.50
CA ARG A 228 11.49 9.35 11.99
C ARG A 228 12.60 9.42 13.03
N ASP A 229 13.84 9.15 12.64
CA ASP A 229 14.99 9.11 13.54
C ASP A 229 14.73 8.26 14.80
N GLN A 230 14.59 8.89 15.98
CA GLN A 230 14.28 8.21 17.24
C GLN A 230 12.80 8.28 17.63
N HIS A 231 12.00 9.10 16.94
CA HIS A 231 10.60 9.39 17.25
C HIS A 231 9.67 8.42 16.51
N GLY A 232 8.93 7.62 17.28
CA GLY A 232 8.08 6.56 16.77
C GLY A 232 6.63 6.71 17.18
N LEU A 233 5.75 6.30 16.27
CA LEU A 233 4.31 6.26 16.42
C LEU A 233 3.79 4.87 16.08
N ALA A 234 2.85 4.38 16.88
CA ALA A 234 2.05 3.20 16.60
C ALA A 234 0.57 3.57 16.74
N LEU A 235 -0.21 3.21 15.73
CA LEU A 235 -1.67 3.29 15.77
C LEU A 235 -2.22 1.93 16.15
N LYS A 236 -2.99 1.87 17.24
CA LYS A 236 -3.72 0.67 17.65
C LYS A 236 -5.04 0.54 16.88
N GLN A 237 -5.56 -0.69 16.81
CA GLN A 237 -6.82 -1.01 16.16
C GLN A 237 -8.03 -0.20 16.68
N ASP A 238 -8.00 0.21 17.95
CA ASP A 238 -9.03 1.04 18.57
C ASP A 238 -8.90 2.55 18.28
N GLY A 239 -7.93 2.95 17.44
CA GLY A 239 -7.66 4.35 17.11
C GLY A 239 -6.75 5.08 18.10
N THR A 240 -6.22 4.38 19.11
CA THR A 240 -5.25 4.96 20.07
C THR A 240 -3.88 5.15 19.41
N VAL A 241 -3.28 6.33 19.59
CA VAL A 241 -1.90 6.61 19.18
C VAL A 241 -0.96 6.44 20.35
N ILE A 242 0.03 5.56 20.19
CA ILE A 242 1.15 5.42 21.11
C ILE A 242 2.38 6.08 20.48
N GLN A 243 3.06 6.91 21.25
CA GLN A 243 4.31 7.55 20.84
C GLN A 243 5.46 7.11 21.75
N TRP A 244 6.64 6.96 21.17
CA TRP A 244 7.89 6.80 21.89
C TRP A 244 9.02 7.56 21.20
N GLY A 245 10.19 7.58 21.82
CA GLY A 245 11.30 8.40 21.35
C GLY A 245 11.29 9.82 21.90
N GLY A 246 12.43 10.50 21.80
CA GLY A 246 12.56 11.91 22.16
C GLY A 246 11.97 12.83 21.09
N TRP A 247 11.81 14.11 21.42
CA TRP A 247 11.63 15.24 20.49
C TRP A 247 10.31 15.40 19.74
N GLY A 248 9.45 14.37 19.65
CA GLY A 248 8.13 14.46 19.02
C GLY A 248 7.01 15.12 19.82
N GLY A 249 7.32 15.73 20.98
CA GLY A 249 6.33 16.32 21.89
C GLY A 249 5.47 15.28 22.62
N THR A 250 4.25 15.64 23.01
CA THR A 250 3.30 14.74 23.69
C THR A 250 2.05 14.54 22.83
N VAL A 251 1.56 13.30 22.76
CA VAL A 251 0.27 13.00 22.12
C VAL A 251 -0.82 13.89 22.76
N PRO A 252 -1.60 14.63 21.95
CA PRO A 252 -2.64 15.51 22.48
C PRO A 252 -3.67 14.77 23.34
N GLU A 253 -4.06 15.38 24.46
CA GLU A 253 -5.08 14.83 25.34
C GLU A 253 -6.42 14.71 24.59
N GLY A 254 -7.06 13.54 24.68
CA GLY A 254 -8.34 13.27 24.03
C GLY A 254 -8.25 12.95 22.54
N LEU A 255 -7.06 12.70 21.98
CA LEU A 255 -6.93 12.20 20.61
C LEU A 255 -7.57 10.81 20.49
N SER A 256 -8.57 10.70 19.62
CA SER A 256 -9.33 9.48 19.34
C SER A 256 -9.67 9.38 17.85
N ASP A 257 -10.20 8.23 17.42
CA ASP A 257 -10.70 7.99 16.06
C ASP A 257 -9.63 8.20 14.98
N VAL A 258 -8.37 7.96 15.33
CA VAL A 258 -7.24 8.07 14.41
C VAL A 258 -7.24 6.86 13.47
N VAL A 259 -7.01 7.11 12.19
CA VAL A 259 -6.97 6.09 11.13
C VAL A 259 -5.64 6.05 10.38
N ALA A 260 -4.82 7.10 10.49
CA ALA A 260 -3.45 7.10 9.99
C ALA A 260 -2.55 8.00 10.82
N VAL A 261 -1.26 7.68 10.85
CA VAL A 261 -0.22 8.46 11.52
C VAL A 261 0.96 8.67 10.59
N ALA A 262 1.64 9.81 10.72
CA ALA A 262 2.90 10.08 10.05
C ALA A 262 3.87 10.76 11.02
N ALA A 263 5.15 10.43 10.90
CA ALA A 263 6.22 10.99 11.70
C ALA A 263 7.23 11.66 10.77
N GLY A 264 7.58 12.90 11.08
CA GLY A 264 8.60 13.67 10.36
C GLY A 264 9.53 14.33 11.36
N GLY A 265 10.60 14.95 10.87
CA GLY A 265 11.65 15.42 11.75
C GLY A 265 12.98 15.65 11.07
N TYR A 266 13.70 16.67 11.52
CA TYR A 266 14.98 17.05 10.95
C TYR A 266 15.97 17.21 12.10
N TYR A 267 16.91 16.28 12.21
CA TYR A 267 17.97 16.40 13.21
C TYR A 267 18.91 17.57 12.87
N PRO A 268 19.27 18.44 13.84
CA PRO A 268 18.95 18.41 15.27
C PRO A 268 17.75 19.29 15.68
N ALA A 269 16.98 19.81 14.72
CA ALA A 269 15.95 20.80 14.96
C ALA A 269 14.74 20.26 15.76
N GLY A 270 14.30 19.04 15.47
CA GLY A 270 13.27 18.33 16.22
C GLY A 270 12.28 17.57 15.34
N ASP A 271 11.43 16.77 15.98
CA ASP A 271 10.50 15.85 15.33
C ASP A 271 9.05 16.35 15.47
N HIS A 272 8.20 15.99 14.50
CA HIS A 272 6.78 16.29 14.51
C HIS A 272 5.95 15.07 14.11
N SER A 273 4.69 15.11 14.50
CA SER A 273 3.73 14.03 14.28
C SER A 273 2.48 14.58 13.63
N LEU A 274 1.88 13.77 12.78
CA LEU A 274 0.56 14.00 12.22
C LEU A 274 -0.34 12.79 12.52
N ALA A 275 -1.59 13.05 12.86
CA ALA A 275 -2.65 12.06 12.93
C ALA A 275 -3.82 12.47 12.02
N LEU A 276 -4.32 11.52 11.23
CA LEU A 276 -5.54 11.66 10.46
C LEU A 276 -6.68 10.99 11.22
N LYS A 277 -7.76 11.74 11.48
CA LYS A 277 -8.98 11.20 12.08
C LYS A 277 -9.92 10.64 11.02
N ALA A 278 -10.81 9.74 11.43
CA ALA A 278 -11.83 9.13 10.58
C ALA A 278 -12.77 10.13 9.89
N ASP A 279 -12.92 11.34 10.46
CA ASP A 279 -13.71 12.44 9.90
C ASP A 279 -12.93 13.31 8.87
N GLY A 280 -11.67 12.95 8.58
CA GLY A 280 -10.80 13.69 7.66
C GLY A 280 -10.12 14.92 8.29
N THR A 281 -10.20 15.09 9.62
CA THR A 281 -9.48 16.13 10.37
C THR A 281 -8.03 15.72 10.61
N VAL A 282 -7.11 16.68 10.49
CA VAL A 282 -5.69 16.49 10.80
C VAL A 282 -5.35 17.10 12.15
N VAL A 283 -4.63 16.34 12.97
CA VAL A 283 -4.05 16.82 14.22
C VAL A 283 -2.53 16.74 14.10
N ALA A 284 -1.82 17.81 14.44
CA ALA A 284 -0.36 17.85 14.43
C ALA A 284 0.20 18.27 15.79
N TRP A 285 1.34 17.72 16.18
CA TRP A 285 2.05 18.07 17.40
C TRP A 285 3.55 17.80 17.28
N GLY A 286 4.33 18.29 18.24
CA GLY A 286 5.78 18.20 18.25
C GLY A 286 6.45 19.53 17.95
N TRP A 287 7.67 19.48 17.42
CA TRP A 287 8.45 20.65 17.08
C TRP A 287 7.88 21.41 15.87
N ASN A 288 7.84 22.74 15.96
CA ASN A 288 7.15 23.61 15.00
C ASN A 288 7.99 24.81 14.52
N GLY A 289 9.32 24.67 14.45
CA GLY A 289 10.17 25.81 14.09
C GLY A 289 10.01 26.31 12.64
N HIS A 290 9.37 25.53 11.77
CA HIS A 290 9.08 25.88 10.38
C HIS A 290 7.58 25.97 10.07
N GLY A 291 6.71 25.88 11.08
CA GLY A 291 5.26 25.85 10.86
C GLY A 291 4.71 24.49 10.40
N GLN A 292 5.48 23.40 10.51
CA GLN A 292 5.07 22.06 10.07
C GLN A 292 3.91 21.46 10.89
N THR A 293 3.63 21.98 12.08
CA THR A 293 2.43 21.65 12.86
C THR A 293 1.33 22.70 12.74
N ASP A 294 1.55 23.79 11.99
CA ASP A 294 0.55 24.82 11.74
C ASP A 294 -0.40 24.35 10.64
N ILE A 295 -1.42 23.59 11.04
CA ILE A 295 -2.43 23.07 10.11
C ILE A 295 -3.06 24.23 9.31
N PRO A 296 -3.05 24.16 7.96
CA PRO A 296 -3.64 25.20 7.12
C PRO A 296 -5.11 25.47 7.47
N ASN A 297 -5.46 26.76 7.56
CA ASN A 297 -6.82 27.18 7.88
C ASN A 297 -7.84 26.59 6.90
N GLY A 298 -8.85 25.90 7.42
CA GLY A 298 -9.91 25.28 6.62
C GLY A 298 -9.57 23.92 6.00
N LEU A 299 -8.38 23.35 6.30
CA LEU A 299 -8.03 22.01 5.86
C LEU A 299 -9.02 20.99 6.44
N SER A 300 -9.69 20.27 5.54
CA SER A 300 -10.71 19.26 5.86
C SER A 300 -10.83 18.28 4.69
N GLY A 301 -11.47 17.12 4.91
CA GLY A 301 -11.62 16.11 3.87
C GLY A 301 -10.29 15.48 3.44
N VAL A 302 -9.34 15.40 4.37
CA VAL A 302 -8.04 14.78 4.14
C VAL A 302 -8.21 13.26 4.10
N VAL A 303 -7.58 12.62 3.12
CA VAL A 303 -7.65 11.16 2.89
C VAL A 303 -6.30 10.48 3.04
N ALA A 304 -5.19 11.22 3.01
CA ALA A 304 -3.85 10.72 3.25
C ALA A 304 -2.93 11.84 3.75
N LEU A 305 -1.88 11.45 4.49
CA LEU A 305 -0.88 12.34 5.06
C LEU A 305 0.53 11.80 4.82
N ALA A 306 1.52 12.70 4.74
CA ALA A 306 2.93 12.36 4.87
C ALA A 306 3.65 13.46 5.65
N ALA A 307 4.73 13.08 6.33
CA ALA A 307 5.57 13.99 7.11
C ALA A 307 7.03 13.80 6.70
N GLY A 308 7.69 14.89 6.32
CA GLY A 308 9.07 14.92 5.86
C GLY A 308 10.02 15.46 6.92
N GLY A 309 11.15 16.03 6.50
CA GLY A 309 12.12 16.62 7.43
C GLY A 309 11.52 17.73 8.29
N ALA A 310 11.05 18.80 7.64
CA ALA A 310 10.45 19.95 8.30
C ALA A 310 9.17 20.43 7.60
N HIS A 311 8.51 19.55 6.83
CA HIS A 311 7.28 19.85 6.11
C HIS A 311 6.29 18.69 6.17
N SER A 312 5.02 19.01 5.93
CA SER A 312 3.88 18.11 6.00
C SER A 312 3.11 18.16 4.69
N LEU A 313 2.58 17.02 4.27
CA LEU A 313 1.75 16.87 3.07
C LEU A 313 0.40 16.26 3.44
N ALA A 314 -0.64 16.68 2.76
CA ALA A 314 -1.97 16.09 2.81
C ALA A 314 -2.55 15.90 1.41
N ILE A 315 -3.28 14.82 1.21
CA ILE A 315 -4.17 14.66 0.05
C ILE A 315 -5.58 15.00 0.50
N VAL A 316 -6.21 15.95 -0.18
CA VAL A 316 -7.61 16.32 0.01
C VAL A 316 -8.45 15.66 -1.08
N GLY A 317 -9.47 14.91 -0.66
CA GLY A 317 -10.37 14.17 -1.54
C GLY A 317 -11.78 14.12 -0.94
N ALA A 318 -12.56 15.18 -1.17
CA ALA A 318 -13.95 15.22 -0.74
C ALA A 318 -14.79 14.29 -1.62
N GLU A 319 -15.55 13.36 -1.03
CA GLU A 319 -16.48 12.46 -1.74
C GLU A 319 -15.82 11.45 -2.70
N MET A 320 -14.71 10.85 -2.26
CA MET A 320 -13.96 9.87 -3.03
C MET A 320 -14.35 8.44 -2.65
N ALA A 321 -14.93 7.68 -3.59
CA ALA A 321 -15.12 6.23 -3.42
C ALA A 321 -13.76 5.51 -3.29
N PRO A 322 -13.68 4.37 -2.58
CA PRO A 322 -12.42 3.71 -2.34
C PRO A 322 -11.78 3.23 -3.64
N GLU A 323 -10.46 3.33 -3.69
CA GLU A 323 -9.67 2.89 -4.82
C GLU A 323 -8.51 2.04 -4.31
N LEU A 324 -8.47 0.78 -4.75
CA LEU A 324 -7.44 -0.18 -4.36
C LEU A 324 -6.09 0.13 -5.00
N ARG A 325 -5.03 -0.21 -4.29
CA ARG A 325 -3.61 -0.04 -4.65
C ARG A 325 -2.88 -1.38 -4.67
N VAL A 326 -3.61 -2.48 -4.88
CA VAL A 326 -3.01 -3.80 -5.06
C VAL A 326 -2.45 -3.94 -6.47
N PRO A 327 -1.35 -4.67 -6.67
CA PRO A 327 -0.99 -5.15 -7.99
C PRO A 327 -2.12 -6.03 -8.57
N ALA A 328 -2.12 -6.20 -9.90
CA ALA A 328 -3.03 -7.10 -10.61
C ALA A 328 -2.98 -8.52 -10.00
N ALA A 329 -4.04 -9.30 -10.19
CA ALA A 329 -4.19 -10.65 -9.63
C ALA A 329 -2.88 -11.45 -9.65
N VAL A 330 -2.32 -11.75 -8.47
CA VAL A 330 -1.08 -12.52 -8.36
C VAL A 330 -1.43 -13.98 -8.12
N GLU A 331 -1.03 -14.85 -9.06
CA GLU A 331 -1.00 -16.29 -8.83
C GLU A 331 0.21 -16.61 -7.94
N ARG A 332 -0.01 -17.38 -6.86
CA ARG A 332 1.07 -17.82 -5.97
C ARG A 332 1.00 -19.31 -5.71
N VAL A 333 2.17 -19.95 -5.72
CA VAL A 333 2.36 -21.35 -5.32
C VAL A 333 3.22 -21.35 -4.06
N LEU A 334 2.67 -21.83 -2.94
CA LEU A 334 3.32 -21.78 -1.64
C LEU A 334 3.44 -23.18 -1.02
N PRO A 335 4.58 -23.53 -0.41
CA PRO A 335 4.68 -24.75 0.38
C PRO A 335 3.83 -24.67 1.65
N VAL A 336 3.31 -25.81 2.11
CA VAL A 336 2.61 -25.90 3.41
C VAL A 336 3.53 -25.40 4.53
N GLY A 337 2.95 -24.61 5.43
CA GLY A 337 3.61 -24.06 6.61
C GLY A 337 4.28 -22.70 6.40
N LEU A 338 4.38 -22.23 5.16
CA LEU A 338 4.85 -20.87 4.87
C LEU A 338 3.81 -19.84 5.33
N GLY A 339 4.28 -18.70 5.84
CA GLY A 339 3.44 -17.53 6.09
C GLY A 339 3.12 -16.78 4.79
N LEU A 340 1.92 -16.21 4.73
CA LEU A 340 1.48 -15.35 3.64
C LEU A 340 0.76 -14.11 4.15
N THR A 341 1.29 -12.96 3.79
CA THR A 341 0.60 -11.69 3.98
C THR A 341 0.06 -11.17 2.65
N LEU A 342 -1.25 -10.92 2.58
CA LEU A 342 -1.89 -10.16 1.51
C LEU A 342 -2.14 -8.75 2.03
N TRP A 343 -1.67 -7.75 1.27
CA TRP A 343 -1.85 -6.35 1.60
C TRP A 343 -2.69 -5.68 0.53
N ALA A 344 -3.69 -4.92 0.95
CA ALA A 344 -4.62 -4.20 0.10
C ALA A 344 -4.73 -2.73 0.50
N PRO A 345 -3.71 -1.91 0.21
CA PRO A 345 -3.81 -0.49 0.45
C PRO A 345 -4.94 0.10 -0.39
N ALA A 346 -5.68 1.06 0.17
CA ALA A 346 -6.68 1.81 -0.55
C ALA A 346 -6.66 3.27 -0.12
N VAL A 347 -7.11 4.15 -1.01
CA VAL A 347 -7.37 5.56 -0.72
C VAL A 347 -8.81 5.88 -1.06
N GLY A 348 -9.41 6.77 -0.29
CA GLY A 348 -10.79 7.21 -0.46
C GLY A 348 -11.20 8.03 0.76
N SER A 349 -12.40 8.61 0.72
CA SER A 349 -12.95 9.30 1.88
C SER A 349 -13.10 8.32 3.05
N LEU A 350 -12.75 8.79 4.25
CA LEU A 350 -12.74 7.99 5.46
C LEU A 350 -14.12 7.97 6.13
N PRO A 351 -14.41 6.94 6.97
CA PRO A 351 -13.61 5.74 7.19
C PRO A 351 -13.71 4.73 6.03
N LEU A 352 -12.63 3.99 5.79
CA LEU A 352 -12.61 2.85 4.87
C LEU A 352 -12.93 1.56 5.63
N SER A 353 -13.81 0.73 5.08
CA SER A 353 -14.14 -0.60 5.58
C SER A 353 -13.60 -1.67 4.65
N TYR A 354 -13.05 -2.76 5.20
CA TYR A 354 -12.50 -3.88 4.43
C TYR A 354 -13.25 -5.17 4.74
N GLN A 355 -13.35 -6.05 3.75
CA GLN A 355 -13.79 -7.43 3.93
C GLN A 355 -13.08 -8.35 2.95
N TRP A 356 -12.35 -9.34 3.47
CA TRP A 356 -11.69 -10.36 2.65
C TRP A 356 -12.60 -11.57 2.38
N TYR A 357 -12.38 -12.19 1.23
CA TYR A 357 -13.10 -13.37 0.76
C TYR A 357 -12.14 -14.46 0.28
N ARG A 358 -12.47 -15.72 0.57
CA ARG A 358 -11.86 -16.93 0.00
C ARG A 358 -12.91 -17.72 -0.76
N ASP A 359 -12.70 -17.98 -2.04
CA ASP A 359 -13.66 -18.68 -2.93
C ASP A 359 -15.06 -18.03 -2.91
N GLY A 360 -15.07 -16.70 -2.85
CA GLY A 360 -16.30 -15.90 -2.74
C GLY A 360 -16.99 -15.94 -1.37
N GLN A 361 -16.49 -16.73 -0.41
CA GLN A 361 -17.00 -16.79 0.96
C GLN A 361 -16.27 -15.77 1.85
N VAL A 362 -16.99 -15.16 2.80
CA VAL A 362 -16.44 -14.21 3.76
C VAL A 362 -15.40 -14.89 4.67
N ILE A 363 -14.21 -14.31 4.77
CA ILE A 363 -13.24 -14.66 5.81
C ILE A 363 -13.61 -13.85 7.06
N VAL A 364 -14.15 -14.54 8.06
CA VAL A 364 -14.66 -13.91 9.29
C VAL A 364 -13.51 -13.21 10.02
N GLY A 365 -13.72 -11.94 10.40
CA GLY A 365 -12.75 -11.13 11.14
C GLY A 365 -11.66 -10.48 10.29
N ALA A 366 -11.55 -10.83 9.00
CA ALA A 366 -10.61 -10.20 8.08
C ALA A 366 -11.18 -8.87 7.55
N THR A 367 -11.09 -7.84 8.38
CA THR A 367 -11.71 -6.52 8.13
C THR A 367 -10.72 -5.36 8.11
N THR A 368 -9.44 -5.66 7.89
CA THR A 368 -8.38 -4.65 7.76
C THR A 368 -7.77 -4.70 6.35
N ALA A 369 -6.89 -3.74 6.04
CA ALA A 369 -6.14 -3.73 4.78
C ALA A 369 -5.16 -4.90 4.63
N VAL A 370 -4.95 -5.71 5.68
CA VAL A 370 -4.01 -6.83 5.70
C VAL A 370 -4.76 -8.12 6.02
N LEU A 371 -4.61 -9.13 5.18
CA LEU A 371 -4.96 -10.51 5.52
C LEU A 371 -3.67 -11.29 5.73
N ASP A 372 -3.48 -11.79 6.95
CA ASP A 372 -2.35 -12.65 7.28
C ASP A 372 -2.76 -14.11 7.43
N LEU A 373 -1.96 -14.99 6.85
CA LEU A 373 -2.07 -16.44 6.92
C LEU A 373 -0.70 -16.99 7.39
N PRO A 374 -0.45 -17.07 8.71
CA PRO A 374 0.91 -17.31 9.23
C PRO A 374 1.42 -18.74 8.96
N HIS A 375 0.51 -19.70 8.76
CA HIS A 375 0.84 -21.11 8.53
C HIS A 375 -0.07 -21.73 7.47
N VAL A 376 0.13 -21.36 6.21
CA VAL A 376 -0.73 -21.78 5.10
C VAL A 376 -0.83 -23.31 5.03
N GLN A 377 -2.06 -23.83 5.00
CA GLN A 377 -2.39 -25.24 4.86
C GLN A 377 -2.98 -25.55 3.48
N MET A 378 -3.04 -26.82 3.10
CA MET A 378 -3.69 -27.23 1.85
C MET A 378 -5.15 -26.73 1.74
N ALA A 379 -5.84 -26.58 2.88
CA ALA A 379 -7.21 -26.07 2.95
C ALA A 379 -7.33 -24.56 2.74
N ASP A 380 -6.20 -23.84 2.74
CA ASP A 380 -6.17 -22.41 2.46
C ASP A 380 -6.07 -22.12 0.97
N ALA A 381 -5.66 -23.10 0.14
CA ALA A 381 -5.66 -22.96 -1.30
C ALA A 381 -7.04 -22.52 -1.83
N GLY A 382 -7.04 -21.63 -2.79
CA GLY A 382 -8.26 -21.05 -3.34
C GLY A 382 -8.02 -19.68 -3.94
N THR A 383 -9.13 -19.01 -4.20
CA THR A 383 -9.15 -17.66 -4.78
C THR A 383 -9.42 -16.61 -3.71
N TYR A 384 -8.64 -15.53 -3.72
CA TYR A 384 -8.72 -14.47 -2.73
C TYR A 384 -9.13 -13.15 -3.38
N SER A 385 -10.01 -12.42 -2.71
CA SER A 385 -10.38 -11.05 -3.09
C SER A 385 -10.73 -10.22 -1.85
N VAL A 386 -10.62 -8.91 -1.95
CA VAL A 386 -11.01 -7.97 -0.89
C VAL A 386 -11.96 -6.94 -1.45
N GLU A 387 -13.01 -6.62 -0.69
CA GLU A 387 -13.87 -5.47 -0.95
C GLU A 387 -13.52 -4.35 0.02
N VAL A 388 -13.36 -3.14 -0.51
CA VAL A 388 -13.14 -1.91 0.25
C VAL A 388 -14.32 -0.98 0.00
N SER A 389 -14.94 -0.48 1.06
CA SER A 389 -16.13 0.36 0.97
C SER A 389 -16.04 1.60 1.85
N ASN A 390 -16.75 2.65 1.44
CA ASN A 390 -17.07 3.82 2.25
C ASN A 390 -18.46 4.35 1.86
N ALA A 391 -18.84 5.52 2.38
CA ALA A 391 -20.14 6.13 2.10
C ALA A 391 -20.39 6.48 0.62
N PHE A 392 -19.34 6.54 -0.21
CA PHE A 392 -19.39 6.98 -1.60
C PHE A 392 -19.30 5.82 -2.61
N GLY A 393 -19.01 4.59 -2.14
CA GLY A 393 -19.03 3.40 -2.99
C GLY A 393 -18.20 2.26 -2.42
N SER A 394 -18.06 1.20 -3.23
CA SER A 394 -17.13 0.11 -2.96
C SER A 394 -16.34 -0.27 -4.20
N VAL A 395 -15.16 -0.82 -3.97
CA VAL A 395 -14.30 -1.42 -4.98
C VAL A 395 -13.92 -2.81 -4.52
N ARG A 396 -13.89 -3.76 -5.46
CA ARG A 396 -13.42 -5.12 -5.20
C ARG A 396 -12.12 -5.36 -5.96
N SER A 397 -11.16 -5.99 -5.30
CA SER A 397 -9.90 -6.37 -5.94
C SER A 397 -10.14 -7.35 -7.07
N GLU A 398 -9.15 -7.44 -7.97
CA GLU A 398 -9.05 -8.62 -8.82
C GLU A 398 -8.88 -9.88 -7.96
N VAL A 399 -9.23 -11.02 -8.55
CA VAL A 399 -9.22 -12.32 -7.87
C VAL A 399 -7.83 -12.93 -8.02
N GLY A 400 -7.06 -12.98 -6.92
CA GLY A 400 -5.77 -13.67 -6.87
C GLY A 400 -5.96 -15.17 -6.62
N GLN A 401 -5.11 -16.02 -7.19
CA GLN A 401 -5.15 -17.46 -6.96
C GLN A 401 -3.98 -17.90 -6.08
N MET A 402 -4.28 -18.67 -5.04
CA MET A 402 -3.29 -19.31 -4.19
C MET A 402 -3.36 -20.81 -4.34
N GLU A 403 -2.27 -21.40 -4.81
CA GLU A 403 -2.00 -22.83 -4.74
C GLU A 403 -1.13 -23.12 -3.52
N VAL A 404 -1.49 -24.17 -2.79
CA VAL A 404 -0.69 -24.67 -1.68
C VAL A 404 -0.21 -26.05 -2.06
N VAL A 405 1.10 -26.21 -2.15
CA VAL A 405 1.74 -27.48 -2.44
C VAL A 405 2.19 -28.11 -1.14
N GLY A 406 1.88 -29.39 -0.97
CA GLY A 406 2.42 -30.15 0.15
C GLY A 406 3.95 -30.18 0.06
N ASN A 407 4.64 -30.18 1.21
CA ASN A 407 6.05 -30.55 1.32
C ASN A 407 6.22 -32.07 1.12
N GLY A 408 5.52 -32.62 0.12
CA GLY A 408 5.38 -34.03 -0.09
C GLY A 408 6.68 -34.60 -0.58
N VAL A 409 7.33 -35.37 0.28
CA VAL A 409 8.27 -36.39 -0.17
C VAL A 409 7.52 -37.30 -1.14
N ILE A 410 8.00 -37.43 -2.37
CA ILE A 410 7.41 -38.29 -3.40
C ILE A 410 8.29 -39.54 -3.48
N ALA A 411 7.72 -40.71 -3.19
CA ALA A 411 8.41 -41.98 -3.36
C ALA A 411 7.82 -42.79 -4.53
N TRP A 412 8.67 -43.35 -5.39
CA TRP A 412 8.25 -44.20 -6.52
C TRP A 412 9.18 -45.40 -6.71
N GLY A 413 8.66 -46.52 -7.20
CA GLY A 413 9.43 -47.76 -7.41
C GLY A 413 8.70 -49.00 -6.87
N ASN A 414 9.47 -50.02 -6.45
CA ASN A 414 8.91 -51.24 -5.88
C ASN A 414 8.28 -50.97 -4.51
N ASN A 415 6.99 -51.26 -4.37
CA ASN A 415 6.22 -51.08 -3.13
C ASN A 415 5.73 -52.40 -2.51
N SER A 416 6.32 -53.54 -2.84
CA SER A 416 5.85 -54.86 -2.38
C SER A 416 5.89 -55.07 -0.86
N SER A 417 6.56 -54.18 -0.12
CA SER A 417 6.66 -54.21 1.34
C SER A 417 6.40 -52.84 1.97
N GLY A 418 5.74 -51.92 1.24
CA GLY A 418 5.43 -50.58 1.72
C GLY A 418 6.59 -49.58 1.64
N GLN A 419 7.63 -49.85 0.85
CA GLN A 419 8.83 -49.00 0.75
C GLN A 419 8.56 -47.63 0.10
N CYS A 420 7.46 -47.47 -0.63
CA CYS A 420 7.04 -46.20 -1.20
C CYS A 420 5.94 -45.51 -0.34
N ASN A 421 5.61 -46.06 0.83
CA ASN A 421 4.63 -45.45 1.72
C ASN A 421 5.29 -44.30 2.49
N VAL A 422 5.02 -43.07 2.05
CA VAL A 422 5.51 -41.87 2.71
C VAL A 422 4.66 -41.59 3.96
N PRO A 423 5.27 -41.42 5.15
CA PRO A 423 4.54 -41.07 6.37
C PRO A 423 3.71 -39.79 6.20
N ALA A 424 2.46 -39.82 6.65
CA ALA A 424 1.61 -38.64 6.66
C ALA A 424 2.14 -37.62 7.70
N GLY A 425 2.14 -36.34 7.34
CA GLY A 425 2.54 -35.25 8.24
C GLY A 425 4.04 -34.95 8.29
N LEU A 426 4.82 -35.38 7.30
CA LEU A 426 6.20 -34.89 7.15
C LEU A 426 6.21 -33.38 6.88
N ILE A 427 6.97 -32.67 7.71
CA ILE A 427 7.30 -31.25 7.58
C ILE A 427 8.83 -31.11 7.65
N ASP A 428 9.39 -30.09 7.02
CA ASP A 428 10.83 -29.76 7.08
C ASP A 428 11.79 -30.92 6.73
N VAL A 429 11.49 -31.66 5.66
CA VAL A 429 12.38 -32.73 5.20
C VAL A 429 13.63 -32.12 4.56
N VAL A 430 14.75 -32.17 5.28
CA VAL A 430 16.04 -31.59 4.85
C VAL A 430 16.87 -32.50 3.95
N SER A 431 16.53 -33.79 3.89
CA SER A 431 17.15 -34.75 2.97
C SER A 431 16.30 -35.99 2.84
N VAL A 432 16.35 -36.61 1.67
CA VAL A 432 15.74 -37.90 1.37
C VAL A 432 16.83 -38.89 0.96
N ALA A 433 16.68 -40.15 1.35
CA ALA A 433 17.57 -41.22 0.96
C ALA A 433 16.77 -42.32 0.27
N ALA A 434 17.31 -42.84 -0.83
CA ALA A 434 16.66 -43.85 -1.65
C ALA A 434 17.44 -45.18 -1.61
N GLY A 435 16.72 -46.30 -1.62
CA GLY A 435 17.29 -47.64 -1.68
C GLY A 435 17.41 -48.20 -3.11
N ALA A 436 17.95 -49.42 -3.25
CA ALA A 436 18.22 -50.03 -4.56
C ALA A 436 16.98 -50.27 -5.45
N LEU A 437 15.76 -50.19 -4.91
CA LEU A 437 14.51 -50.56 -5.59
C LEU A 437 13.40 -49.49 -5.51
N HIS A 438 13.68 -48.33 -4.94
CA HIS A 438 12.76 -47.20 -4.88
C HIS A 438 13.53 -45.88 -4.88
N SER A 439 12.90 -44.83 -5.36
CA SER A 439 13.41 -43.47 -5.39
C SER A 439 12.52 -42.57 -4.53
N VAL A 440 13.11 -41.53 -3.95
CA VAL A 440 12.45 -40.59 -3.04
C VAL A 440 12.93 -39.19 -3.42
N ALA A 441 12.02 -38.24 -3.63
CA ALA A 441 12.30 -36.83 -3.95
C ALA A 441 11.61 -35.89 -2.97
#